data_AF-A0A7I4DMK3-F1
#
_entry.id   AF-A0A7I4DMK3-F1
#
_cell.length_a   1.000
_cell.length_b   1.000
_cell.length_c   1.000
_cell.angle_alpha   90.00
_cell.angle_beta   90.00
_cell.angle_gamma   90.00
#
_symmetry.space_group_name_H-M   'P 1'
#
loop_
_entity.id
_entity.type
_entity.pdbx_description
1 polymer ?
#
loop_
_entity_poly.entity_id
_entity_poly.type
_entity_poly.pdbx_seq_one_letter_code
_entity_poly.pdbx_strand_id
1 'polypeptide(L)'
;MYWKVSPRPCVCLWPAAAAPCAMAEAYQRTAQEDRFQVVSLERERAIRCCSENKDAMASSRKLPHLQGILFKYGSKSNQVAFKTGNYKQQVVFIGGLTDGFLATDYVEPLAKALEAEKWSLVQPLLTSSYTGFGTSSLKEDAVEIELLLNYLIDQEDSEGFILVGHSTGCQDIVHYLRTGGHCTRAVRGAILQAPVSDREFRATLPETQPMLELAERMIKEGKGEELMPRDASPEAPITANRFRSLCAYMGDDDLFSSDFTDAQLKALLGHMSRVPCQVRSAFSQLWLSVELSD
;
A
#
# COMPACT_ATOMS: atom_id res chain seq x y z
N MET A 1 -0.67 -25.70 -18.61
CA MET A 1 0.47 -25.76 -17.67
C MET A 1 -0.09 -25.50 -16.28
N TYR A 2 -0.02 -26.48 -15.39
CA TYR A 2 -0.69 -26.45 -14.08
C TYR A 2 0.16 -25.69 -13.06
N TRP A 3 -0.46 -24.73 -12.37
CA TRP A 3 0.10 -24.05 -11.21
C TRP A 3 -0.03 -24.97 -9.98
N LYS A 4 1.08 -25.48 -9.46
CA LYS A 4 1.11 -26.27 -8.22
C LYS A 4 1.57 -25.39 -7.07
N VAL A 5 0.68 -25.15 -6.11
CA VAL A 5 1.05 -24.63 -4.79
C VAL A 5 1.79 -25.74 -4.06
N SER A 6 3.09 -25.56 -3.84
CA SER A 6 3.92 -26.46 -3.03
C SER A 6 4.16 -25.81 -1.67
N PRO A 7 3.60 -26.32 -0.56
CA PRO A 7 4.04 -25.91 0.77
C PRO A 7 5.41 -26.54 1.04
N ARG A 8 6.48 -25.74 1.00
CA ARG A 8 7.75 -26.16 1.62
C ARG A 8 7.65 -25.86 3.12
N PRO A 9 8.03 -26.80 4.00
CA PRO A 9 7.98 -26.57 5.43
C PRO A 9 9.02 -25.53 5.83
N CYS A 10 8.58 -24.49 6.55
CA CYS A 10 9.48 -23.63 7.31
C CYS A 10 10.05 -24.44 8.48
N VAL A 11 11.37 -24.51 8.58
CA VAL A 11 12.07 -24.90 9.81
C VAL A 11 11.93 -23.73 10.78
N CYS A 12 11.05 -23.87 11.77
CA CYS A 12 10.94 -22.93 12.89
C CYS A 12 12.13 -23.11 13.84
N LEU A 13 12.89 -22.04 14.09
CA LEU A 13 13.76 -21.93 15.25
C LEU A 13 12.93 -21.35 16.41
N TRP A 14 12.81 -22.13 17.51
CA TRP A 14 12.01 -21.95 18.75
C TRP A 14 10.50 -22.34 18.69
N PRO A 15 9.88 -22.82 19.79
CA PRO A 15 9.47 -24.21 19.95
C PRO A 15 7.94 -24.39 19.93
N ALA A 16 7.60 -25.55 19.40
CA ALA A 16 6.31 -26.21 19.25
C ALA A 16 5.21 -25.97 20.30
N ALA A 17 3.97 -25.91 19.80
CA ALA A 17 2.93 -26.85 20.20
C ALA A 17 2.09 -27.28 18.98
N ALA A 18 1.95 -28.60 18.81
CA ALA A 18 1.24 -29.34 17.74
C ALA A 18 -0.31 -29.10 17.77
N ALA A 19 -1.15 -29.41 16.76
CA ALA A 19 -1.29 -30.63 15.95
C ALA A 19 -2.25 -30.40 14.72
N PRO A 20 -2.41 -31.35 13.77
CA PRO A 20 -2.70 -31.07 12.34
C PRO A 20 -4.07 -31.54 11.79
N CYS A 21 -4.36 -31.07 10.56
CA CYS A 21 -5.07 -31.74 9.44
C CYS A 21 -6.52 -32.23 9.62
N ALA A 22 -7.48 -31.45 9.12
CA ALA A 22 -8.67 -31.89 8.35
C ALA A 22 -9.57 -30.69 8.03
N MET A 23 -9.48 -30.10 6.83
CA MET A 23 -10.50 -29.20 6.25
C MET A 23 -10.12 -28.89 4.80
N ALA A 24 -10.28 -29.87 3.91
CA ALA A 24 -10.11 -29.67 2.46
C ALA A 24 -11.37 -30.00 1.65
N GLU A 25 -12.50 -30.36 2.28
CA GLU A 25 -13.71 -30.80 1.54
C GLU A 25 -15.00 -30.05 1.92
N ALA A 26 -14.94 -28.98 2.73
CA ALA A 26 -16.15 -28.26 3.17
C ALA A 26 -16.43 -26.93 2.42
N TYR A 27 -15.61 -26.52 1.44
CA TYR A 27 -15.66 -25.15 0.90
C TYR A 27 -16.59 -24.92 -0.30
N GLN A 28 -17.56 -25.80 -0.59
CA GLN A 28 -18.42 -25.65 -1.78
C GLN A 28 -19.94 -25.67 -1.57
N ARG A 29 -20.48 -25.66 -0.34
CA ARG A 29 -21.94 -25.58 -0.14
C ARG A 29 -22.37 -24.85 1.13
N THR A 30 -22.12 -23.54 1.25
CA THR A 30 -22.86 -22.61 2.16
C THR A 30 -22.57 -21.13 1.84
N ALA A 31 -22.39 -20.75 0.58
CA ALA A 31 -21.81 -19.44 0.22
C ALA A 31 -22.79 -18.24 0.18
N GLN A 32 -24.06 -18.37 0.54
CA GLN A 32 -25.05 -17.30 0.29
C GLN A 32 -25.81 -16.78 1.51
N GLU A 33 -25.93 -17.56 2.59
CA GLU A 33 -26.62 -17.11 3.83
C GLU A 33 -25.65 -16.70 4.94
N ASP A 34 -24.44 -17.27 4.99
CA ASP A 34 -23.41 -16.92 6.00
C ASP A 34 -22.74 -15.56 5.77
N ARG A 35 -22.81 -15.00 4.54
CA ARG A 35 -22.17 -13.72 4.20
C ARG A 35 -22.75 -12.53 4.97
N PHE A 36 -24.04 -12.55 5.30
CA PHE A 36 -24.68 -11.45 6.04
C PHE A 36 -24.43 -11.53 7.55
N GLN A 37 -24.35 -12.73 8.12
CA GLN A 37 -24.05 -12.91 9.53
C GLN A 37 -22.57 -12.66 9.86
N VAL A 38 -21.64 -13.05 8.99
CA VAL A 38 -20.20 -12.80 9.19
C VAL A 38 -19.90 -11.30 9.20
N VAL A 39 -20.45 -10.53 8.25
CA VAL A 39 -20.27 -9.07 8.18
C VAL A 39 -20.91 -8.35 9.39
N SER A 40 -22.03 -8.87 9.91
CA SER A 40 -22.68 -8.35 11.12
C SER A 40 -21.85 -8.62 12.39
N LEU A 41 -21.28 -9.81 12.54
CA LEU A 41 -20.39 -10.18 13.64
C LEU A 41 -19.04 -9.45 13.56
N GLU A 42 -18.54 -9.19 12.36
CA GLU A 42 -17.34 -8.37 12.11
C GLU A 42 -17.57 -6.90 12.47
N ARG A 43 -18.74 -6.34 12.18
CA ARG A 43 -19.13 -5.00 12.59
C ARG A 43 -19.21 -4.88 14.12
N GLU A 44 -19.82 -5.85 14.79
CA GLU A 44 -19.88 -5.85 16.26
C GLU A 44 -18.51 -6.06 16.92
N ARG A 45 -17.62 -6.87 16.31
CA ARG A 45 -16.24 -7.06 16.79
C ARG A 45 -15.37 -5.84 16.53
N ALA A 46 -15.49 -5.17 15.38
CA ALA A 46 -14.79 -3.92 15.09
C ALA A 46 -15.23 -2.80 16.03
N ILE A 47 -16.54 -2.67 16.29
CA ILE A 47 -17.07 -1.70 17.26
C ILE A 47 -16.58 -2.03 18.69
N ARG A 48 -16.55 -3.31 19.07
CA ARG A 48 -16.07 -3.75 20.39
C ARG A 48 -14.56 -3.55 20.55
N CYS A 49 -13.77 -3.79 19.51
CA CYS A 49 -12.33 -3.51 19.47
C CYS A 49 -12.05 -2.00 19.57
N CYS A 50 -12.92 -1.16 18.99
CA CYS A 50 -12.86 0.30 19.14
C CYS A 50 -13.31 0.80 20.52
N SER A 51 -14.24 0.11 21.21
CA SER A 51 -14.70 0.49 22.54
C SER A 51 -13.80 -0.01 23.67
N GLU A 52 -13.24 -1.22 23.56
CA GLU A 52 -12.33 -1.81 24.55
C GLU A 52 -10.94 -1.13 24.54
N ASN A 53 -10.59 -0.41 23.47
CA ASN A 53 -9.36 0.38 23.39
C ASN A 53 -9.42 1.77 24.02
N LYS A 54 -10.61 2.27 24.39
CA LYS A 54 -10.71 3.60 25.04
C LYS A 54 -10.21 3.57 26.49
N ASP A 55 -10.32 2.44 27.17
CA ASP A 55 -9.97 2.31 28.58
C ASP A 55 -8.55 1.72 28.82
N ALA A 56 -7.89 1.21 27.77
CA ALA A 56 -6.52 0.66 27.85
C ALA A 56 -5.41 1.67 27.49
N MET A 57 -5.76 2.90 27.07
CA MET A 57 -4.82 3.89 26.52
C MET A 57 -4.24 4.89 27.53
N ALA A 58 -4.43 4.65 28.84
CA ALA A 58 -3.84 5.45 29.92
C ALA A 58 -2.54 4.83 30.49
N SER A 59 -1.81 4.05 29.70
CA SER A 59 -0.46 3.59 30.00
C SER A 59 0.53 4.34 29.11
N SER A 60 1.56 4.91 29.73
CA SER A 60 2.64 5.70 29.12
C SER A 60 3.41 4.93 28.03
N ARG A 61 2.80 4.74 26.85
CA ARG A 61 3.54 4.32 25.66
C ARG A 61 4.26 5.55 25.13
N LYS A 62 5.58 5.56 25.23
CA LYS A 62 6.43 6.56 24.60
C LYS A 62 6.08 6.58 23.10
N LEU A 63 5.71 7.75 22.58
CA LEU A 63 5.44 7.91 21.17
C LEU A 63 6.68 7.56 20.34
N PRO A 64 6.51 6.99 19.12
CA PRO A 64 7.63 6.70 18.27
C PRO A 64 8.47 7.94 17.97
N HIS A 65 9.79 7.77 17.92
CA HIS A 65 10.73 8.84 17.56
C HIS A 65 11.94 8.29 16.81
N LEU A 66 12.40 9.04 15.81
CA LEU A 66 13.59 8.72 15.03
C LEU A 66 14.52 9.93 14.94
N GLN A 67 15.81 9.66 14.99
CA GLN A 67 16.85 10.65 14.70
C GLN A 67 17.37 10.42 13.28
N GLY A 68 17.49 11.48 12.50
CA GLY A 68 17.85 11.39 11.09
C GLY A 68 18.06 12.74 10.44
N ILE A 69 18.13 12.73 9.12
CA ILE A 69 18.34 13.90 8.27
C ILE A 69 17.04 14.18 7.50
N LEU A 70 16.56 15.40 7.58
CA LEU A 70 15.50 15.92 6.71
C LEU A 70 16.16 16.69 5.56
N PHE A 71 15.82 16.34 4.33
CA PHE A 71 16.39 16.95 3.13
C PHE A 71 15.34 17.15 2.05
N LYS A 72 15.63 18.03 1.08
CA LYS A 72 14.80 18.21 -0.11
C LYS A 72 15.31 17.32 -1.23
N TYR A 73 14.40 16.61 -1.90
CA TYR A 73 14.71 15.85 -3.11
C TYR A 73 14.17 16.53 -4.37
N GLY A 74 13.35 17.57 -4.23
CA GLY A 74 12.79 18.33 -5.34
C GLY A 74 12.59 19.82 -5.06
N SER A 75 12.06 20.55 -6.04
CA SER A 75 11.92 22.01 -5.97
C SER A 75 10.71 22.45 -5.14
N LYS A 76 9.62 21.68 -5.13
CA LYS A 76 8.40 22.02 -4.36
C LYS A 76 8.68 21.98 -2.85
N SER A 77 7.88 22.69 -2.07
CA SER A 77 8.07 22.78 -0.61
C SER A 77 7.83 21.45 0.11
N ASN A 78 6.91 20.63 -0.39
CA ASN A 78 6.54 19.33 0.15
C ASN A 78 7.42 18.17 -0.36
N GLN A 79 8.31 18.41 -1.33
CA GLN A 79 9.25 17.40 -1.84
C GLN A 79 10.46 17.26 -0.90
N VAL A 80 10.16 16.81 0.31
CA VAL A 80 11.09 16.56 1.42
C VAL A 80 11.07 15.09 1.78
N ALA A 81 12.21 14.57 2.20
CA ALA A 81 12.33 13.21 2.70
C ALA A 81 13.11 13.20 4.01
N PHE A 82 12.73 12.29 4.90
CA PHE A 82 13.41 12.01 6.16
C PHE A 82 14.16 10.69 6.03
N LYS A 83 15.47 10.72 6.28
CA LYS A 83 16.37 9.57 6.21
C LYS A 83 16.95 9.24 7.58
N THR A 84 16.92 7.96 7.95
CA THR A 84 17.71 7.40 9.06
C THR A 84 18.79 6.48 8.52
N GLY A 85 19.95 6.44 9.18
CA GLY A 85 21.13 5.74 8.70
C GLY A 85 21.93 6.53 7.66
N ASN A 86 23.16 6.09 7.42
CA ASN A 86 24.09 6.73 6.49
C ASN A 86 24.85 5.69 5.65
N TYR A 87 24.08 4.87 4.95
CA TYR A 87 24.56 3.79 4.08
C TYR A 87 24.04 3.95 2.65
N LYS A 88 24.76 3.38 1.68
CA LYS A 88 24.43 3.44 0.25
C LYS A 88 23.30 2.50 -0.17
N GLN A 89 22.96 1.52 0.66
CA GLN A 89 21.80 0.66 0.47
C GLN A 89 20.59 1.34 1.11
N GLN A 90 19.53 1.55 0.33
CA GLN A 90 18.40 2.38 0.73
C GLN A 90 17.10 1.58 0.68
N VAL A 91 16.31 1.66 1.75
CA VAL A 91 14.90 1.26 1.76
C VAL A 91 14.06 2.53 1.67
N VAL A 92 13.20 2.63 0.66
CA VAL A 92 12.26 3.74 0.53
C VAL A 92 10.89 3.27 0.97
N PHE A 93 10.39 3.85 2.06
CA PHE A 93 9.10 3.54 2.64
C PHE A 93 8.05 4.54 2.17
N ILE A 94 7.01 4.05 1.50
CA ILE A 94 5.89 4.83 0.96
C ILE A 94 4.64 4.46 1.78
N GLY A 95 4.11 5.45 2.49
CA GLY A 95 2.94 5.30 3.35
C GLY A 95 1.62 5.22 2.58
N GLY A 96 0.52 5.16 3.32
CA GLY A 96 -0.83 5.25 2.77
C GLY A 96 -1.22 6.67 2.33
N LEU A 97 -2.43 6.79 1.77
CA LEU A 97 -2.98 8.00 1.14
C LEU A 97 -2.94 9.21 2.07
N THR A 98 -3.21 8.99 3.35
CA THR A 98 -3.27 10.04 4.39
C THR A 98 -1.96 10.26 5.11
N ASP A 99 -0.93 9.48 4.78
CA ASP A 99 0.26 9.38 5.60
C ASP A 99 1.32 10.41 5.22
N GLY A 100 2.23 10.62 6.16
CA GLY A 100 3.48 11.32 5.98
C GLY A 100 4.60 10.57 6.70
N PHE A 101 5.48 11.30 7.40
CA PHE A 101 6.53 10.67 8.18
C PHE A 101 5.97 9.88 9.37
N LEU A 102 6.63 8.78 9.74
CA LEU A 102 6.24 7.90 10.85
C LEU A 102 4.79 7.41 10.73
N ALA A 103 4.37 7.12 9.50
CA ALA A 103 3.03 6.64 9.14
C ALA A 103 2.49 5.52 10.04
N THR A 104 3.36 4.59 10.45
CA THR A 104 2.95 3.43 11.26
C THR A 104 3.94 3.14 12.38
N ASP A 105 3.45 2.51 13.45
CA ASP A 105 4.25 2.15 14.64
C ASP A 105 5.44 1.26 14.32
N TYR A 106 5.39 0.48 13.23
CA TYR A 106 6.49 -0.42 12.86
C TYR A 106 7.64 0.29 12.11
N VAL A 107 7.49 1.56 11.72
CA VAL A 107 8.54 2.31 11.04
C VAL A 107 9.77 2.50 11.96
N GLU A 108 9.57 2.78 13.25
CA GLU A 108 10.70 2.90 14.19
C GLU A 108 11.48 1.59 14.35
N PRO A 109 10.87 0.43 14.67
CA PRO A 109 11.60 -0.82 14.75
C PRO A 109 12.17 -1.26 13.39
N LEU A 110 11.52 -0.92 12.27
CA LEU A 110 12.07 -1.14 10.92
C LEU A 110 13.37 -0.36 10.73
N ALA A 111 13.38 0.94 11.05
CA ALA A 111 14.58 1.77 10.95
C ALA A 111 15.75 1.19 11.78
N LYS A 112 15.47 0.74 13.01
CA LYS A 112 16.49 0.12 13.88
C LYS A 112 17.03 -1.19 13.31
N ALA A 113 16.16 -2.03 12.73
CA ALA A 113 16.57 -3.28 12.11
C ALA A 113 17.42 -3.03 10.85
N LEU A 114 17.04 -2.06 10.03
CA LEU A 114 17.79 -1.67 8.83
C LEU A 114 19.18 -1.11 9.18
N GLU A 115 19.27 -0.27 10.21
CA GLU A 115 20.54 0.26 10.70
C GLU A 115 21.51 -0.87 11.09
N ALA A 116 21.02 -1.90 11.79
CA ALA A 116 21.82 -3.06 12.18
C ALA A 116 22.37 -3.85 10.98
N GLU A 117 21.62 -3.85 9.88
CA GLU A 117 22.00 -4.49 8.60
C GLU A 117 22.77 -3.54 7.66
N LYS A 118 23.08 -2.30 8.09
CA LYS A 118 23.74 -1.25 7.28
C LYS A 118 22.92 -0.80 6.07
N TRP A 119 21.61 -0.65 6.28
CA TRP A 119 20.67 -0.04 5.35
C TRP A 119 20.14 1.27 5.92
N SER A 120 19.98 2.26 5.04
CA SER A 120 19.29 3.52 5.34
C SER A 120 17.80 3.36 5.08
N LEU A 121 16.96 4.00 5.89
CA LEU A 121 15.52 4.12 5.65
C LEU A 121 15.19 5.54 5.21
N VAL A 122 14.51 5.68 4.09
CA VAL A 122 14.04 6.96 3.54
C VAL A 122 12.51 6.96 3.53
N GLN A 123 11.93 8.00 4.10
CA GLN A 123 10.49 8.27 4.07
C GLN A 123 10.28 9.60 3.33
N PRO A 124 9.68 9.63 2.13
CA PRO A 124 9.33 10.87 1.46
C PRO A 124 7.96 11.38 1.89
N LEU A 125 7.77 12.70 1.83
CA LEU A 125 6.44 13.27 1.61
C LEU A 125 6.24 13.43 0.11
N LEU A 126 5.08 12.99 -0.36
CA LEU A 126 4.64 13.19 -1.74
C LEU A 126 3.62 14.33 -1.79
N THR A 127 3.26 14.75 -3.00
CA THR A 127 2.13 15.67 -3.22
C THR A 127 0.81 15.06 -2.80
N SER A 128 0.69 13.73 -2.80
CA SER A 128 -0.47 13.02 -2.26
C SER A 128 -0.49 12.91 -0.73
N SER A 129 0.59 13.21 0.01
CA SER A 129 0.62 13.04 1.46
C SER A 129 -0.44 13.89 2.20
N TYR A 130 -0.87 13.41 3.36
CA TYR A 130 -1.88 14.04 4.23
C TYR A 130 -3.23 14.25 3.52
N THR A 131 -3.58 15.49 3.18
CA THR A 131 -4.83 15.82 2.47
C THR A 131 -4.61 16.02 0.97
N GLY A 132 -3.37 15.88 0.49
CA GLY A 132 -3.02 16.12 -0.91
C GLY A 132 -3.51 15.02 -1.85
N PHE A 133 -3.80 13.82 -1.33
CA PHE A 133 -4.21 12.67 -2.15
C PHE A 133 -5.44 12.95 -2.99
N GLY A 134 -6.36 13.80 -2.52
CA GLY A 134 -7.61 14.07 -3.20
C GLY A 134 -7.45 14.92 -4.46
N THR A 135 -6.33 15.63 -4.60
CA THR A 135 -6.00 16.46 -5.76
C THR A 135 -4.73 16.00 -6.49
N SER A 136 -4.21 14.83 -6.14
CA SER A 136 -3.06 14.18 -6.78
C SER A 136 -3.49 12.91 -7.52
N SER A 137 -2.53 12.15 -8.03
CA SER A 137 -2.75 10.86 -8.69
C SER A 137 -1.52 9.96 -8.55
N LEU A 138 -1.68 8.64 -8.75
CA LEU A 138 -0.57 7.68 -8.82
C LEU A 138 0.50 8.08 -9.85
N LYS A 139 0.10 8.81 -10.90
CA LYS A 139 1.02 9.32 -11.92
C LYS A 139 1.95 10.39 -11.34
N GLU A 140 1.41 11.34 -10.59
CA GLU A 140 2.23 12.38 -9.94
C GLU A 140 3.15 11.75 -8.90
N ASP A 141 2.62 10.80 -8.12
CA ASP A 141 3.37 10.10 -7.09
C ASP A 141 4.54 9.30 -7.70
N ALA A 142 4.33 8.63 -8.84
CA ALA A 142 5.41 7.95 -9.57
C ALA A 142 6.48 8.91 -10.11
N VAL A 143 6.11 10.12 -10.53
CA VAL A 143 7.07 11.16 -10.93
C VAL A 143 7.91 11.62 -9.74
N GLU A 144 7.31 11.77 -8.57
CA GLU A 144 8.00 12.21 -7.37
C GLU A 144 8.87 11.11 -6.75
N ILE A 145 8.46 9.84 -6.86
CA ILE A 145 9.30 8.69 -6.53
C ILE A 145 10.52 8.64 -7.45
N GLU A 146 10.35 8.80 -8.78
CA GLU A 146 11.49 8.87 -9.71
C GLU A 146 12.46 9.99 -9.33
N LEU A 147 11.93 11.18 -9.01
CA LEU A 147 12.73 12.34 -8.60
C LEU A 147 13.52 12.05 -7.32
N LEU A 148 12.90 11.42 -6.33
CA LEU A 148 13.57 11.00 -5.10
C LEU A 148 14.68 9.98 -5.37
N LEU A 149 14.39 8.94 -6.15
CA LEU A 149 15.40 7.90 -6.44
C LEU A 149 16.57 8.49 -7.22
N ASN A 150 16.30 9.39 -8.17
CA ASN A 150 17.35 10.09 -8.90
C ASN A 150 18.21 10.95 -7.98
N TYR A 151 17.60 11.70 -7.04
CA TYR A 151 18.35 12.45 -6.04
C TYR A 151 19.26 11.54 -5.20
N LEU A 152 18.75 10.40 -4.72
CA LEU A 152 19.52 9.46 -3.92
C LEU A 152 20.67 8.80 -4.71
N ILE A 153 20.50 8.56 -6.01
CA ILE A 153 21.59 8.08 -6.87
C ILE A 153 22.65 9.17 -7.02
N ASP A 154 22.25 10.37 -7.44
CA ASP A 154 23.17 11.42 -7.88
C ASP A 154 23.87 12.15 -6.72
N GLN A 155 23.20 12.29 -5.58
CA GLN A 155 23.67 13.11 -4.45
C GLN A 155 24.13 12.29 -3.25
N GLU A 156 23.72 11.03 -3.15
CA GLU A 156 23.95 10.17 -1.99
C GLU A 156 24.66 8.85 -2.36
N ASP A 157 25.11 8.72 -3.62
CA ASP A 157 25.78 7.53 -4.17
C ASP A 157 25.02 6.22 -3.89
N SER A 158 23.70 6.23 -3.96
CA SER A 158 22.88 5.05 -3.68
C SER A 158 23.19 3.90 -4.64
N GLU A 159 23.40 2.69 -4.10
CA GLU A 159 23.74 1.49 -4.87
C GLU A 159 22.50 0.71 -5.36
N GLY A 160 21.33 1.07 -4.85
CA GLY A 160 20.05 0.49 -5.23
C GLY A 160 19.00 0.63 -4.13
N PHE A 161 17.77 0.25 -4.48
CA PHE A 161 16.60 0.51 -3.66
C PHE A 161 15.79 -0.76 -3.40
N ILE A 162 15.29 -0.91 -2.17
CA ILE A 162 14.10 -1.71 -1.88
C ILE A 162 12.95 -0.74 -1.63
N LEU A 163 11.86 -0.90 -2.36
CA LEU A 163 10.64 -0.12 -2.15
C LEU A 163 9.71 -0.87 -1.19
N VAL A 164 9.23 -0.20 -0.14
CA VAL A 164 8.26 -0.76 0.80
C VAL A 164 7.02 0.11 0.78
N GLY A 165 5.91 -0.47 0.32
CA GLY A 165 4.61 0.20 0.26
C GLY A 165 3.77 -0.27 1.43
N HIS A 166 3.22 0.66 2.19
CA HIS A 166 2.23 0.39 3.23
C HIS A 166 0.85 0.79 2.74
N SER A 167 -0.14 -0.10 2.91
CA SER A 167 -1.52 0.20 2.53
C SER A 167 -1.57 0.64 1.05
N THR A 168 -2.13 1.80 0.77
CA THR A 168 -2.23 2.38 -0.58
C THR A 168 -0.88 2.79 -1.19
N GLY A 169 0.18 2.95 -0.40
CA GLY A 169 1.55 3.05 -0.92
C GLY A 169 1.99 1.82 -1.73
N CYS A 170 1.28 0.69 -1.61
CA CYS A 170 1.42 -0.44 -2.51
C CYS A 170 1.01 -0.10 -3.95
N GLN A 171 -0.04 0.71 -4.14
CA GLN A 171 -0.50 1.15 -5.46
C GLN A 171 0.55 2.04 -6.12
N ASP A 172 1.17 2.93 -5.34
CA ASP A 172 2.26 3.79 -5.81
C ASP A 172 3.44 2.98 -6.35
N ILE A 173 3.87 1.94 -5.62
CA ILE A 173 4.95 1.06 -6.08
C ILE A 173 4.57 0.32 -7.35
N VAL A 174 3.36 -0.26 -7.40
CA VAL A 174 2.88 -1.00 -8.57
C VAL A 174 2.81 -0.07 -9.78
N HIS A 175 2.31 1.15 -9.62
CA HIS A 175 2.23 2.15 -10.67
C HIS A 175 3.62 2.61 -11.10
N TYR A 176 4.48 2.97 -10.15
CA TYR A 176 5.85 3.43 -10.41
C TYR A 176 6.68 2.38 -11.16
N LEU A 177 6.62 1.10 -10.79
CA LEU A 177 7.36 0.05 -11.49
C LEU A 177 6.84 -0.23 -12.91
N ARG A 178 5.65 0.26 -13.25
CA ARG A 178 5.07 0.21 -14.59
C ARG A 178 5.47 1.41 -15.44
N THR A 179 5.42 2.61 -14.87
CA THR A 179 5.46 3.89 -15.60
C THR A 179 6.70 4.73 -15.34
N GLY A 180 7.49 4.36 -14.33
CA GLY A 180 8.69 5.06 -13.88
C GLY A 180 9.80 5.11 -14.93
N GLY A 181 10.79 5.96 -14.65
CA GLY A 181 11.88 6.28 -15.57
C GLY A 181 13.06 5.32 -15.48
N HIS A 182 14.26 5.85 -15.71
CA HIS A 182 15.49 5.05 -15.69
C HIS A 182 15.84 4.52 -14.30
N CYS A 183 15.39 5.17 -13.23
CA CYS A 183 15.69 4.76 -11.85
C CYS A 183 15.02 3.43 -11.47
N THR A 184 13.98 3.01 -12.19
CA THR A 184 13.35 1.68 -12.01
C THR A 184 14.37 0.54 -12.12
N ARG A 185 15.46 0.72 -12.90
CA ARG A 185 16.56 -0.25 -13.04
C ARG A 185 17.43 -0.39 -11.78
N ALA A 186 17.37 0.58 -10.87
CA ALA A 186 18.06 0.55 -9.59
C ALA A 186 17.20 -0.08 -8.47
N VAL A 187 15.90 -0.32 -8.73
CA VAL A 187 15.04 -1.03 -7.78
C VAL A 187 15.39 -2.52 -7.80
N ARG A 188 15.86 -3.03 -6.66
CA ARG A 188 16.29 -4.42 -6.47
C ARG A 188 15.19 -5.32 -5.91
N GLY A 189 14.12 -4.72 -5.39
CA GLY A 189 12.95 -5.45 -4.92
C GLY A 189 11.86 -4.53 -4.40
N ALA A 190 10.68 -5.11 -4.21
CA ALA A 190 9.51 -4.44 -3.67
C ALA A 190 8.87 -5.28 -2.55
N ILE A 191 8.34 -4.61 -1.54
CA ILE A 191 7.55 -5.21 -0.46
C ILE A 191 6.21 -4.48 -0.42
N LEU A 192 5.13 -5.20 -0.68
CA LEU A 192 3.76 -4.70 -0.59
C LEU A 192 3.16 -5.14 0.75
N GLN A 193 3.09 -4.23 1.71
CA GLN A 193 2.63 -4.50 3.07
C GLN A 193 1.19 -4.01 3.25
N ALA A 194 0.30 -4.98 3.49
CA ALA A 194 -1.15 -4.82 3.56
C ALA A 194 -1.74 -4.11 2.32
N PRO A 195 -1.48 -4.59 1.09
CA PRO A 195 -2.20 -4.07 -0.08
C PRO A 195 -3.69 -4.38 0.07
N VAL A 196 -4.52 -3.34 -0.02
CA VAL A 196 -5.98 -3.42 0.10
C VAL A 196 -6.63 -2.67 -1.06
N SER A 197 -7.86 -3.04 -1.41
CA SER A 197 -8.63 -2.37 -2.45
C SER A 197 -9.42 -1.20 -1.84
N ASP A 198 -9.05 0.03 -2.22
CA ASP A 198 -9.86 1.21 -1.90
C ASP A 198 -11.26 1.09 -2.49
N ARG A 199 -11.40 0.55 -3.71
CA ARG A 199 -12.70 0.34 -4.34
C ARG A 199 -13.60 -0.53 -3.47
N GLU A 200 -13.11 -1.68 -3.02
CA GLU A 200 -13.91 -2.60 -2.20
C GLU A 200 -14.27 -1.98 -0.86
N PHE A 201 -13.33 -1.27 -0.23
CA PHE A 201 -13.60 -0.53 1.00
C PHE A 201 -14.67 0.55 0.77
N ARG A 202 -14.49 1.40 -0.25
CA ARG A 202 -15.42 2.49 -0.55
C ARG A 202 -16.79 1.99 -0.99
N ALA A 203 -16.88 0.85 -1.67
CA ALA A 203 -18.15 0.23 -2.03
C ALA A 203 -19.01 -0.16 -0.81
N THR A 204 -18.43 -0.25 0.39
CA THR A 204 -19.19 -0.47 1.64
C THR A 204 -19.90 0.78 2.15
N LEU A 205 -19.52 1.96 1.65
CA LEU A 205 -20.05 3.25 2.09
C LEU A 205 -21.27 3.66 1.24
N PRO A 206 -22.41 4.03 1.85
CA PRO A 206 -23.64 4.32 1.13
C PRO A 206 -23.54 5.52 0.18
N GLU A 207 -22.67 6.48 0.48
CA GLU A 207 -22.44 7.68 -0.33
C GLU A 207 -21.64 7.41 -1.61
N THR A 208 -20.91 6.29 -1.70
CA THR A 208 -19.95 6.06 -2.78
C THR A 208 -20.62 5.97 -4.14
N GLN A 209 -21.71 5.20 -4.27
CA GLN A 209 -22.37 5.01 -5.57
C GLN A 209 -22.94 6.33 -6.13
N PRO A 210 -23.72 7.13 -5.37
CA PRO A 210 -24.18 8.44 -5.84
C PRO A 210 -23.03 9.41 -6.19
N MET A 211 -21.95 9.40 -5.41
CA MET A 211 -20.79 10.26 -5.67
C MET A 211 -20.01 9.79 -6.90
N LEU A 212 -19.93 8.48 -7.15
CA LEU A 212 -19.28 7.94 -8.35
C LEU A 212 -20.03 8.38 -9.61
N GLU A 213 -21.36 8.29 -9.60
CA GLU A 213 -22.21 8.78 -10.71
C GLU A 213 -22.05 10.29 -10.93
N LEU A 214 -21.88 11.08 -9.85
CA LEU A 214 -21.55 12.50 -9.96
C LEU A 214 -20.16 12.72 -10.57
N ALA A 215 -19.15 11.99 -10.10
CA ALA A 215 -17.78 12.09 -10.62
C ALA A 215 -17.74 11.78 -12.12
N GLU A 216 -18.38 10.70 -12.55
CA GLU A 216 -18.44 10.31 -13.97
C GLU A 216 -19.14 11.36 -14.84
N ARG A 217 -20.21 11.98 -14.34
CA ARG A 217 -20.86 13.11 -15.04
C ARG A 217 -19.92 14.32 -15.14
N MET A 218 -19.27 14.70 -14.05
CA MET A 218 -18.31 15.82 -14.04
C MET A 218 -17.18 15.57 -15.05
N ILE A 219 -16.63 14.36 -15.09
CA ILE A 219 -15.59 13.96 -16.05
C ILE A 219 -16.10 14.08 -17.49
N LYS A 220 -17.29 13.56 -17.77
CA LYS A 220 -17.92 13.66 -19.10
C LYS A 220 -18.16 15.11 -19.54
N GLU A 221 -18.41 16.01 -18.60
CA GLU A 221 -18.55 17.46 -18.81
C GLU A 221 -17.20 18.20 -18.92
N GLY A 222 -16.06 17.50 -18.84
CA GLY A 222 -14.73 18.13 -18.87
C GLY A 222 -14.30 18.76 -17.54
N LYS A 223 -14.99 18.44 -16.44
CA LYS A 223 -14.75 18.95 -15.08
C LYS A 223 -14.07 17.91 -14.18
N GLY A 224 -13.22 17.06 -14.75
CA GLY A 224 -12.53 15.99 -14.02
C GLY A 224 -11.63 16.50 -12.88
N GLU A 225 -11.01 17.67 -13.07
CA GLU A 225 -10.13 18.30 -12.07
C GLU A 225 -10.88 19.18 -11.06
N GLU A 226 -12.19 19.36 -11.22
CA GLU A 226 -12.99 20.14 -10.27
C GLU A 226 -13.25 19.36 -8.99
N LEU A 227 -13.26 20.08 -7.87
CA LEU A 227 -13.55 19.51 -6.55
C LEU A 227 -15.00 19.03 -6.47
N MET A 228 -15.17 17.84 -5.91
CA MET A 228 -16.47 17.25 -5.60
C MET A 228 -17.04 17.82 -4.29
N PRO A 229 -18.35 17.66 -4.05
CA PRO A 229 -18.96 17.97 -2.76
C PRO A 229 -18.23 17.26 -1.60
N ARG A 230 -18.27 17.87 -0.41
CA ARG A 230 -17.63 17.35 0.80
C ARG A 230 -18.05 15.90 1.12
N ASP A 231 -19.26 15.51 0.76
CA ASP A 231 -19.79 14.16 0.99
C ASP A 231 -19.00 13.08 0.20
N ALA A 232 -18.29 13.45 -0.87
CA ALA A 232 -17.41 12.52 -1.57
C ALA A 232 -16.18 12.13 -0.73
N SER A 233 -15.64 13.07 0.04
CA SER A 233 -14.48 12.83 0.90
C SER A 233 -14.46 13.83 2.06
N PRO A 234 -14.95 13.43 3.25
CA PRO A 234 -14.95 14.29 4.42
C PRO A 234 -13.55 14.68 4.91
N GLU A 235 -12.57 13.81 4.64
CA GLU A 235 -11.19 13.89 5.16
C GLU A 235 -10.29 14.83 4.35
N ALA A 236 -10.49 14.92 3.04
CA ALA A 236 -9.72 15.79 2.16
C ALA A 236 -10.54 16.22 0.93
N PRO A 237 -10.36 17.45 0.41
CA PRO A 237 -10.94 17.86 -0.87
C PRO A 237 -10.50 16.90 -1.98
N ILE A 238 -11.46 16.39 -2.76
CA ILE A 238 -11.20 15.39 -3.80
C ILE A 238 -11.74 15.85 -5.15
N THR A 239 -10.96 15.65 -6.22
CA THR A 239 -11.40 15.92 -7.60
C THR A 239 -12.27 14.77 -8.12
N ALA A 240 -13.08 15.04 -9.14
CA ALA A 240 -13.89 14.00 -9.79
C ALA A 240 -13.02 12.86 -10.36
N ASN A 241 -11.89 13.18 -10.99
CA ASN A 241 -10.93 12.20 -11.50
C ASN A 241 -10.39 11.31 -10.38
N ARG A 242 -9.97 11.90 -9.26
CA ARG A 242 -9.39 11.15 -8.15
C ARG A 242 -10.44 10.27 -7.45
N PHE A 243 -11.65 10.78 -7.24
CA PHE A 243 -12.73 9.98 -6.66
C PHE A 243 -13.07 8.79 -7.54
N ARG A 244 -13.20 8.99 -8.86
CA ARG A 244 -13.42 7.90 -9.81
C ARG A 244 -12.27 6.89 -9.76
N SER A 245 -11.04 7.35 -9.71
CA SER A 245 -9.86 6.49 -9.66
C SER A 245 -9.88 5.51 -8.48
N LEU A 246 -10.30 5.98 -7.29
CA LEU A 246 -10.41 5.19 -6.06
C LEU A 246 -11.65 4.29 -6.01
N CYS A 247 -12.74 4.65 -6.68
CA CYS A 247 -14.05 4.00 -6.49
C CYS A 247 -14.53 3.16 -7.69
N ALA A 248 -14.07 3.45 -8.89
CA ALA A 248 -14.57 2.80 -10.10
C ALA A 248 -13.92 1.43 -10.30
N TYR A 249 -14.69 0.49 -10.86
CA TYR A 249 -14.13 -0.77 -11.36
C TYR A 249 -13.10 -0.47 -12.45
N MET A 250 -11.89 -1.02 -12.31
CA MET A 250 -10.76 -0.69 -13.18
C MET A 250 -10.45 0.82 -13.22
N GLY A 251 -10.68 1.53 -12.11
CA GLY A 251 -10.05 2.82 -11.84
C GLY A 251 -8.53 2.67 -11.71
N ASP A 252 -7.79 3.77 -11.74
CA ASP A 252 -6.31 3.68 -11.79
C ASP A 252 -5.73 3.10 -10.48
N ASP A 253 -6.43 3.25 -9.35
CA ASP A 253 -6.05 2.68 -8.04
C ASP A 253 -6.60 1.27 -7.79
N ASP A 254 -7.50 0.80 -8.66
CA ASP A 254 -8.16 -0.49 -8.54
C ASP A 254 -7.22 -1.61 -9.00
N LEU A 255 -6.23 -1.94 -8.15
CA LEU A 255 -5.16 -2.89 -8.43
C LEU A 255 -5.28 -4.20 -7.64
N PHE A 256 -6.01 -4.16 -6.53
CA PHE A 256 -6.05 -5.24 -5.54
C PHE A 256 -7.46 -5.76 -5.25
N SER A 257 -8.48 -5.39 -6.04
CA SER A 257 -9.84 -5.92 -5.88
C SER A 257 -9.89 -7.43 -6.05
N SER A 258 -10.65 -8.09 -5.19
CA SER A 258 -10.76 -9.55 -5.13
C SER A 258 -11.63 -10.13 -6.24
N ASP A 259 -12.44 -9.30 -6.90
CA ASP A 259 -13.34 -9.69 -7.99
C ASP A 259 -12.69 -9.63 -9.39
N PHE A 260 -11.39 -9.37 -9.48
CA PHE A 260 -10.66 -9.45 -10.74
C PHE A 260 -10.39 -10.88 -11.18
N THR A 261 -10.54 -11.11 -12.49
CA THR A 261 -10.11 -12.35 -13.14
C THR A 261 -8.58 -12.45 -13.20
N ASP A 262 -8.04 -13.66 -13.32
CA ASP A 262 -6.61 -13.89 -13.53
C ASP A 262 -6.04 -13.09 -14.71
N ALA A 263 -6.82 -12.92 -15.78
CA ALA A 263 -6.43 -12.13 -16.93
C ALA A 263 -6.29 -10.64 -16.60
N GLN A 264 -7.23 -10.09 -15.82
CA GLN A 264 -7.16 -8.71 -15.34
C GLN A 264 -5.99 -8.52 -14.37
N LEU A 265 -5.82 -9.42 -13.40
CA LEU A 265 -4.69 -9.39 -12.48
C LEU A 265 -3.35 -9.46 -13.22
N LYS A 266 -3.23 -10.32 -14.24
CA LYS A 266 -2.03 -10.37 -15.08
C LYS A 266 -1.80 -9.07 -15.85
N ALA A 267 -2.87 -8.43 -16.35
CA ALA A 267 -2.77 -7.13 -17.01
C ALA A 267 -2.37 -6.00 -16.04
N LEU A 268 -2.85 -6.04 -14.78
CA LEU A 268 -2.63 -5.01 -13.76
C LEU A 268 -1.33 -5.19 -12.97
N LEU A 269 -0.85 -6.41 -12.79
CA LEU A 269 0.28 -6.72 -11.90
C LEU A 269 1.39 -7.54 -12.58
N GLY A 270 1.20 -8.00 -13.82
CA GLY A 270 2.16 -8.89 -14.47
C GLY A 270 3.57 -8.31 -14.61
N HIS A 271 3.71 -6.98 -14.70
CA HIS A 271 4.99 -6.30 -14.73
C HIS A 271 5.77 -6.39 -13.41
N MET A 272 5.11 -6.69 -12.29
CA MET A 272 5.75 -6.86 -10.99
C MET A 272 6.70 -8.06 -10.95
N SER A 273 6.54 -9.03 -11.86
CA SER A 273 7.45 -10.17 -12.00
C SER A 273 8.88 -9.79 -12.43
N ARG A 274 9.10 -8.54 -12.86
CA ARG A 274 10.41 -8.03 -13.29
C ARG A 274 11.37 -7.76 -12.13
N VAL A 275 10.86 -7.64 -10.91
CA VAL A 275 11.65 -7.43 -9.69
C VAL A 275 11.22 -8.44 -8.62
N PRO A 276 12.14 -8.89 -7.74
CA PRO A 276 11.75 -9.65 -6.55
C PRO A 276 10.69 -8.88 -5.76
N CYS A 277 9.52 -9.49 -5.56
CA CYS A 277 8.38 -8.85 -4.92
C CYS A 277 7.83 -9.73 -3.79
N GLN A 278 7.71 -9.19 -2.59
CA GLN A 278 7.07 -9.85 -1.46
C GLN A 278 5.75 -9.16 -1.13
N VAL A 279 4.69 -9.96 -0.92
CA VAL A 279 3.39 -9.46 -0.47
C VAL A 279 3.14 -9.92 0.96
N ARG A 280 2.88 -8.98 1.87
CA ARG A 280 2.53 -9.29 3.26
C ARG A 280 1.11 -8.82 3.52
N SER A 281 0.13 -9.72 3.39
CA SER A 281 -1.23 -9.38 3.82
C SER A 281 -1.30 -9.36 5.35
N ALA A 282 -2.18 -8.52 5.91
CA ALA A 282 -2.41 -8.46 7.36
C ALA A 282 -2.93 -9.80 7.92
N PHE A 283 -3.38 -10.72 7.05
CA PHE A 283 -3.99 -12.01 7.41
C PHE A 283 -3.11 -13.24 7.13
N SER A 284 -1.98 -13.13 6.40
CA SER A 284 -0.96 -14.19 6.28
C SER A 284 0.28 -13.73 5.49
N GLN A 285 1.47 -14.23 5.82
CA GLN A 285 2.66 -14.09 4.96
C GLN A 285 2.50 -14.97 3.70
N LEU A 286 2.38 -14.35 2.52
CA LEU A 286 2.45 -15.04 1.23
C LEU A 286 3.74 -14.65 0.51
N TRP A 287 4.63 -15.61 0.30
CA TRP A 287 5.76 -15.43 -0.60
C TRP A 287 5.29 -15.70 -2.04
N LEU A 288 5.33 -14.69 -2.91
CA LEU A 288 5.19 -14.88 -4.34
C LEU A 288 6.59 -15.12 -4.92
N SER A 289 6.97 -16.40 -5.05
CA SER A 289 8.15 -16.78 -5.83
C SER A 289 7.72 -16.97 -7.29
N VAL A 290 8.19 -16.11 -8.19
CA VAL A 290 8.07 -16.33 -9.64
C VAL A 290 9.21 -17.27 -10.04
N GLU A 291 8.95 -18.57 -10.09
CA GLU A 291 9.85 -19.52 -10.76
C GLU A 291 9.54 -19.48 -12.27
N LEU A 292 10.52 -19.03 -13.06
CA LEU A 292 10.54 -19.24 -14.50
C LEU A 292 10.95 -20.70 -14.75
N SER A 293 10.03 -21.52 -15.21
CA SER A 293 10.36 -22.79 -15.86
C SER A 293 10.33 -22.58 -17.37
N ASP A 294 11.41 -22.97 -18.04
CA ASP A 294 11.58 -22.95 -19.50
C ASP A 294 10.41 -23.56 -20.28
#